data_AF-A0A5C5RXT3-F1
#
_entry.id   AF-A0A5C5RXT3-F1
#
_cell.length_a   1.000
_cell.length_b   1.000
_cell.length_c   1.000
_cell.angle_alpha   90.00
_cell.angle_beta   90.00
_cell.angle_gamma   90.00
#
_symmetry.space_group_name_H-M   'P 1'
#
loop_
_entity.id
_entity.type
_entity.pdbx_description
1 polymer ?
#
loop_
_entity_poly.entity_id
_entity_poly.type
_entity_poly.pdbx_seq_one_letter_code
_entity_poly.pdbx_strand_id
1 'polypeptide(L)'
;MTVVDLPAASTTRAPQARTTRPRNPLARPAAGERQARAAAPARVFAPQLRVSEKPAAAVLRVIRRGGLVLRDEIVRETQLSAATVNRQVTALIEAGLVRERADRAASGVVGRPRLPLEVDPNGPVALGIHIGFRVSTVTMHDVAGKVVGAIQIPTPESGEPGEVLSVIATSARRFLARWDGRTVLGAGVAIGGRVDDRGVVADHPRLGWKDVALGERLSGAIGLPVTVAPHVEAMAAAELHLSEEYESQGSTLYFYGRETVGVALALHGAVHSPKSGPHTIGHLPTRNVELLDPKRTGRLEDAVTDTAVVDAARGQKLPVRTIADLHKLADGGNETARAIVAERGRVLGEAAALVADIFNPDRLILGGQAFTDHTAILPHVSAALKATSAEPGRSVRVSGAGGRVQQQAAGAAALDGVYTDPLGAVSRATA
;
A
#
# COMPACT_ATOMS: atom_id res chain seq x y z
N MET A 1 -35.36 16.30 -9.58
CA MET A 1 -34.41 15.17 -9.59
C MET A 1 -34.51 14.51 -8.23
N THR A 2 -35.17 13.36 -8.13
CA THR A 2 -35.40 12.69 -6.85
C THR A 2 -34.13 11.97 -6.45
N VAL A 3 -33.33 12.57 -5.58
CA VAL A 3 -32.18 11.91 -4.95
C VAL A 3 -32.75 11.01 -3.86
N VAL A 4 -32.45 9.72 -3.92
CA VAL A 4 -32.76 8.80 -2.82
C VAL A 4 -31.70 9.04 -1.74
N ASP A 5 -32.05 9.83 -0.73
CA ASP A 5 -31.16 10.03 0.43
C ASP A 5 -31.02 8.71 1.20
N LEU A 6 -29.78 8.24 1.31
CA LEU A 6 -29.43 7.13 2.19
C LEU A 6 -29.22 7.68 3.61
N PRO A 7 -29.84 7.10 4.65
CA PRO A 7 -29.65 7.56 6.02
C PRO A 7 -28.18 7.41 6.42
N ALA A 8 -27.56 8.49 6.86
CA ALA A 8 -26.27 8.43 7.53
C ALA A 8 -26.39 7.53 8.76
N ALA A 9 -25.38 6.68 9.00
CA ALA A 9 -25.36 5.76 10.13
C ALA A 9 -25.66 6.50 11.44
N SER A 10 -26.79 6.18 12.07
CA SER A 10 -27.23 6.80 13.31
C SER A 10 -26.32 6.38 14.46
N THR A 11 -25.51 7.30 14.97
CA THR A 11 -24.84 7.12 16.26
C THR A 11 -25.81 7.54 17.35
N THR A 12 -26.39 6.57 18.06
CA THR A 12 -27.24 6.79 19.22
C THR A 12 -26.41 7.43 20.32
N ARG A 13 -26.56 8.75 20.51
CA ARG A 13 -25.85 9.52 21.53
C ARG A 13 -26.67 9.54 22.81
N ALA A 14 -26.17 8.89 23.86
CA ALA A 14 -26.75 8.98 25.21
C ALA A 14 -26.50 10.40 25.80
N PRO A 15 -27.40 10.94 26.65
CA PRO A 15 -27.30 12.31 27.13
C PRO A 15 -26.25 12.42 28.25
N GLN A 16 -25.30 13.33 28.09
CA GLN A 16 -24.35 13.71 29.15
C GLN A 16 -24.95 14.80 30.05
N ALA A 17 -24.96 14.52 31.35
CA ALA A 17 -25.38 15.45 32.39
C ALA A 17 -24.41 16.64 32.51
N ARG A 18 -24.94 17.86 32.45
CA ARG A 18 -24.23 19.11 32.72
C ARG A 18 -23.91 19.20 34.22
N THR A 19 -22.62 19.24 34.56
CA THR A 19 -22.17 19.74 35.87
C THR A 19 -21.40 21.04 35.65
N THR A 20 -21.87 22.10 36.28
CA THR A 20 -21.25 23.43 36.32
C THR A 20 -20.19 23.45 37.42
N ARG A 21 -18.96 23.92 37.09
CA ARG A 21 -17.94 24.29 38.10
C ARG A 21 -17.59 25.77 37.96
N PRO A 22 -17.31 26.47 39.07
CA PRO A 22 -17.23 27.92 39.10
C PRO A 22 -15.87 28.45 38.63
N ARG A 23 -15.89 29.68 38.09
CA ARG A 23 -14.71 30.47 37.70
C ARG A 23 -14.01 31.02 38.95
N ASN A 24 -12.69 30.87 39.01
CA ASN A 24 -11.83 31.63 39.93
C ASN A 24 -10.88 32.51 39.10
N PRO A 25 -10.76 33.82 39.35
CA PRO A 25 -9.86 34.69 38.60
C PRO A 25 -8.52 34.89 39.33
N LEU A 26 -7.49 35.27 38.54
CA LEU A 26 -6.19 35.83 38.92
C LEU A 26 -5.03 34.83 39.14
N ALA A 27 -4.23 34.65 38.08
CA ALA A 27 -2.79 34.42 38.19
C ALA A 27 -2.07 35.15 37.04
N ARG A 28 -1.08 35.99 37.38
CA ARG A 28 -0.22 36.78 36.47
C ARG A 28 0.72 35.86 35.67
N PRO A 29 1.17 36.25 34.45
CA PRO A 29 2.01 35.39 33.63
C PRO A 29 3.47 35.44 34.11
N ALA A 30 4.07 34.26 34.29
CA ALA A 30 5.51 34.12 34.42
C ALA A 30 6.13 34.05 33.01
N ALA A 31 7.07 34.93 32.75
CA ALA A 31 7.87 34.98 31.54
C ALA A 31 8.72 33.71 31.39
N GLY A 32 8.69 33.10 30.21
CA GLY A 32 9.56 31.95 29.90
C GLY A 32 9.13 31.04 28.75
N GLU A 33 8.32 31.49 27.79
CA GLU A 33 8.09 30.71 26.57
C GLU A 33 9.23 30.98 25.58
N ARG A 34 10.17 30.03 25.51
CA ARG A 34 11.01 29.86 24.32
C ARG A 34 10.08 29.73 23.13
N GLN A 35 10.08 30.73 22.24
CA GLN A 35 9.42 30.65 20.93
C GLN A 35 9.79 29.32 20.28
N ALA A 36 8.82 28.43 20.20
CA ALA A 36 8.89 27.29 19.30
C ALA A 36 9.13 27.87 17.90
N ARG A 37 10.30 27.59 17.33
CA ARG A 37 10.59 27.87 15.92
C ARG A 37 9.38 27.44 15.11
N ALA A 38 8.75 28.36 14.39
CA ALA A 38 7.65 28.04 13.50
C ALA A 38 8.11 26.89 12.59
N ALA A 39 7.46 25.73 12.72
CA ALA A 39 7.78 24.57 11.89
C ALA A 39 7.61 24.99 10.43
N ALA A 40 8.56 24.61 9.57
CA ALA A 40 8.38 24.78 8.12
C ALA A 40 7.03 24.15 7.71
N PRO A 41 6.29 24.77 6.77
CA PRO A 41 4.99 24.26 6.38
C PRO A 41 5.10 22.80 5.92
N ALA A 42 4.24 21.95 6.47
CA ALA A 42 4.25 20.52 6.13
C ALA A 42 4.02 20.33 4.63
N ARG A 43 4.83 19.46 4.01
CA ARG A 43 4.81 19.22 2.57
C ARG A 43 4.06 17.92 2.30
N VAL A 44 2.74 17.97 2.27
CA VAL A 44 1.89 16.80 2.01
C VAL A 44 1.41 16.81 0.56
N PHE A 45 1.51 15.66 -0.11
CA PHE A 45 1.09 15.49 -1.50
C PHE A 45 0.06 14.37 -1.63
N ALA A 46 -0.94 14.59 -2.50
CA ALA A 46 -1.89 13.56 -2.87
C ALA A 46 -1.20 12.51 -3.76
N PRO A 47 -1.43 11.21 -3.52
CA PRO A 47 -0.88 10.15 -4.36
C PRO A 47 -1.62 10.12 -5.71
N GLN A 48 -0.90 9.78 -6.78
CA GLN A 48 -1.49 9.63 -8.11
C GLN A 48 -1.75 8.17 -8.49
N LEU A 49 -0.94 7.24 -7.96
CA LEU A 49 -1.07 5.78 -8.10
C LEU A 49 -1.29 5.34 -9.55
N ARG A 50 -0.49 5.91 -10.46
CA ARG A 50 -0.63 5.71 -11.89
C ARG A 50 0.70 5.56 -12.60
N VAL A 51 0.66 4.89 -13.74
CA VAL A 51 1.75 4.84 -14.69
C VAL A 51 1.75 6.15 -15.49
N SER A 52 2.83 6.92 -15.38
CA SER A 52 2.96 8.22 -16.03
C SER A 52 3.47 8.10 -17.46
N GLU A 53 2.88 8.87 -18.37
CA GLU A 53 3.31 8.99 -19.77
C GLU A 53 4.25 10.18 -20.00
N LYS A 54 4.69 10.87 -18.93
CA LYS A 54 5.73 11.90 -19.07
C LYS A 54 7.01 11.26 -19.63
N PRO A 55 7.72 11.90 -20.58
CA PRO A 55 8.90 11.31 -21.22
C PRO A 55 9.96 10.80 -20.24
N ALA A 56 10.32 11.57 -19.21
CA ALA A 56 11.29 11.15 -18.20
C ALA A 56 10.83 9.92 -17.40
N ALA A 57 9.53 9.87 -17.06
CA ALA A 57 8.94 8.75 -16.34
C ALA A 57 8.86 7.47 -17.19
N ALA A 58 8.49 7.61 -18.48
CA ALA A 58 8.47 6.50 -19.43
C ALA A 58 9.88 5.91 -19.64
N VAL A 59 10.90 6.76 -19.82
CA VAL A 59 12.30 6.32 -19.93
C VAL A 59 12.77 5.63 -18.64
N LEU A 60 12.51 6.23 -17.48
CA LEU A 60 12.87 5.61 -16.19
C LEU A 60 12.16 4.26 -15.99
N ARG A 61 10.89 4.14 -16.38
CA ARG A 61 10.12 2.89 -16.31
C ARG A 61 10.79 1.75 -17.08
N VAL A 62 11.24 2.00 -18.32
CA VAL A 62 11.95 1.00 -19.13
C VAL A 62 13.26 0.59 -18.46
N ILE A 63 14.08 1.55 -18.03
CA ILE A 63 15.36 1.26 -17.36
C ILE A 63 15.15 0.44 -16.08
N ARG A 64 14.15 0.79 -15.28
CA ARG A 64 13.81 0.07 -14.03
C ARG A 64 13.39 -1.38 -14.27
N ARG A 65 12.67 -1.66 -15.35
CA ARG A 65 12.17 -3.00 -15.68
C ARG A 65 13.22 -3.88 -16.35
N GLY A 66 13.98 -3.32 -17.29
CA GLY A 66 14.99 -4.08 -18.03
C GLY A 66 16.29 -4.34 -17.24
N GLY A 67 16.53 -3.60 -16.16
CA GLY A 67 17.73 -3.72 -15.32
C GLY A 67 18.98 -3.15 -15.98
N LEU A 68 19.33 -3.64 -17.17
CA LEU A 68 20.42 -3.15 -18.01
C LEU A 68 19.92 -2.99 -19.44
N VAL A 69 19.77 -1.75 -19.92
CA VAL A 69 19.11 -1.46 -21.21
C VAL A 69 19.91 -0.51 -22.08
N LEU A 70 19.81 -0.68 -23.39
CA LEU A 70 20.38 0.24 -24.38
C LEU A 70 19.37 1.32 -24.80
N ARG A 71 19.87 2.44 -25.32
CA ARG A 71 19.03 3.59 -25.73
C ARG A 71 18.07 3.26 -26.88
N ASP A 72 18.49 2.41 -27.81
CA ASP A 72 17.65 1.94 -28.92
C ASP A 72 16.50 1.03 -28.43
N GLU A 73 16.73 0.25 -27.38
CA GLU A 73 15.67 -0.51 -26.69
C GLU A 73 14.68 0.44 -26.03
N ILE A 74 15.16 1.48 -25.35
CA ILE A 74 14.29 2.52 -24.76
C ILE A 74 13.45 3.21 -25.84
N VAL A 75 14.05 3.57 -26.99
CA VAL A 75 13.31 4.14 -28.14
C VAL A 75 12.20 3.19 -28.59
N ARG A 76 12.51 1.90 -28.76
CA ARG A 76 11.55 0.88 -29.20
C ARG A 76 10.42 0.68 -28.20
N GLU A 77 10.70 0.63 -26.91
CA GLU A 77 9.67 0.37 -25.89
C GLU A 77 8.82 1.60 -25.56
N THR A 78 9.43 2.79 -25.52
CA THR A 78 8.70 4.03 -25.20
C THR A 78 8.01 4.65 -26.41
N GLN A 79 8.37 4.26 -27.64
CA GLN A 79 7.94 4.90 -28.88
C GLN A 79 8.28 6.41 -28.98
N LEU A 80 9.21 6.88 -28.14
CA LEU A 80 9.72 8.26 -28.18
C LEU A 80 10.81 8.41 -29.24
N SER A 81 10.98 9.62 -29.78
CA SER A 81 12.09 9.89 -30.70
C SER A 81 13.45 9.73 -30.02
N ALA A 82 14.47 9.29 -30.76
CA ALA A 82 15.84 9.12 -30.24
C ALA A 82 16.39 10.41 -29.60
N ALA A 83 16.07 11.58 -30.18
CA ALA A 83 16.43 12.88 -29.60
C ALA A 83 15.79 13.12 -28.23
N THR A 84 14.52 12.72 -28.06
CA THR A 84 13.81 12.81 -26.77
C THR A 84 14.41 11.85 -25.75
N VAL A 85 14.64 10.58 -26.13
CA VAL A 85 15.26 9.58 -25.25
C VAL A 85 16.63 10.07 -24.78
N ASN A 86 17.48 10.56 -25.68
CA ASN A 86 18.79 11.10 -25.31
C ASN A 86 18.68 12.25 -24.29
N ARG A 87 17.78 13.22 -24.55
CA ARG A 87 17.54 14.33 -23.62
C ARG A 87 17.09 13.85 -22.24
N GLN A 88 16.16 12.89 -22.18
CA GLN A 88 15.66 12.37 -20.91
C GLN A 88 16.69 11.54 -20.16
N VAL A 89 17.45 10.69 -20.87
CA VAL A 89 18.54 9.91 -20.27
C VAL A 89 19.58 10.83 -19.66
N THR A 90 20.03 11.87 -20.38
CA THR A 90 20.98 12.85 -19.85
C THR A 90 20.45 13.50 -18.57
N ALA A 91 19.21 13.98 -18.58
CA ALA A 91 18.61 14.60 -17.40
C ALA A 91 18.48 13.63 -16.21
N LEU A 92 18.15 12.36 -16.45
CA LEU A 92 18.06 11.34 -15.40
C LEU A 92 19.45 10.98 -14.82
N ILE A 93 20.51 10.99 -15.64
CA ILE A 93 21.90 10.81 -15.20
C ILE A 93 22.34 11.99 -14.35
N GLU A 94 22.09 13.23 -14.80
CA GLU A 94 22.39 14.45 -14.04
C GLU A 94 21.66 14.49 -12.69
N ALA A 95 20.44 13.95 -12.65
CA ALA A 95 19.66 13.79 -11.42
C ALA A 95 20.12 12.62 -10.52
N GLY A 96 21.12 11.84 -10.95
CA GLY A 96 21.65 10.69 -10.20
C GLY A 96 20.69 9.49 -10.09
N LEU A 97 19.66 9.42 -10.94
CA LEU A 97 18.65 8.34 -10.89
C LEU A 97 19.10 7.11 -11.69
N VAL A 98 19.88 7.33 -12.74
CA VAL A 98 20.39 6.29 -13.64
C VAL A 98 21.86 6.55 -13.94
N ARG A 99 22.59 5.50 -14.31
CA ARG A 99 24.01 5.59 -14.68
C ARG A 99 24.33 4.77 -15.92
N GLU A 100 25.39 5.17 -16.60
CA GLU A 100 25.98 4.36 -17.68
C GLU A 100 26.95 3.32 -17.13
N ARG A 101 26.94 2.12 -17.73
CA ARG A 101 27.81 1.00 -17.37
C ARG A 101 28.87 0.77 -18.44
N ALA A 102 29.91 1.61 -18.43
CA ALA A 102 31.04 1.48 -19.34
C ALA A 102 31.76 0.11 -19.25
N ASP A 103 31.79 -0.47 -18.05
CA ASP A 103 32.33 -1.81 -17.78
C ASP A 103 31.50 -2.96 -18.40
N ARG A 104 30.28 -2.66 -18.86
CA ARG A 104 29.37 -3.61 -19.50
C ARG A 104 29.14 -3.31 -20.98
N ALA A 105 29.91 -2.39 -21.56
CA ALA A 105 29.85 -2.12 -23.00
C ALA A 105 30.29 -3.35 -23.79
N ALA A 106 29.59 -3.66 -24.89
CA ALA A 106 30.01 -4.74 -25.79
C ALA A 106 31.38 -4.42 -26.40
N SER A 107 32.35 -5.33 -26.23
CA SER A 107 33.69 -5.20 -26.80
C SER A 107 33.68 -5.48 -28.31
N GLY A 108 34.46 -4.73 -29.09
CA GLY A 108 34.70 -5.01 -30.52
C GLY A 108 33.69 -4.41 -31.51
N VAL A 109 32.79 -3.53 -31.07
CA VAL A 109 31.85 -2.84 -31.97
C VAL A 109 32.54 -1.64 -32.64
N VAL A 110 32.51 -1.57 -33.97
CA VAL A 110 33.02 -0.43 -34.74
C VAL A 110 32.07 0.77 -34.57
N GLY A 111 32.59 1.89 -34.07
CA GLY A 111 31.82 3.13 -33.81
C GLY A 111 31.86 3.54 -32.33
N ARG A 112 31.05 4.54 -31.95
CA ARG A 112 30.96 5.00 -30.55
C ARG A 112 30.37 3.87 -29.68
N PRO A 113 31.03 3.47 -28.57
CA PRO A 113 30.54 2.40 -27.71
C PRO A 113 29.10 2.65 -27.24
N ARG A 114 28.24 1.65 -27.36
CA ARG A 114 26.87 1.68 -26.85
C ARG A 114 26.92 1.34 -25.36
N LEU A 115 26.80 2.36 -24.52
CA LEU A 115 26.84 2.18 -23.07
C LEU A 115 25.46 1.78 -22.54
N PRO A 116 25.33 0.61 -21.90
CA PRO A 116 24.09 0.23 -21.24
C PRO A 116 23.79 1.13 -20.05
N LEU A 117 22.50 1.30 -19.77
CA LEU A 117 21.95 2.11 -18.70
C LEU A 117 21.32 1.21 -17.64
N GLU A 118 21.48 1.59 -16.38
CA GLU A 118 20.79 0.98 -15.25
C GLU A 118 20.37 2.05 -14.24
N VAL A 119 19.49 1.68 -13.31
CA VAL A 119 19.23 2.50 -12.12
C VAL A 119 20.52 2.63 -11.31
N ASP A 120 20.85 3.84 -10.85
CA ASP A 120 22.04 4.03 -10.02
C ASP A 120 21.83 3.42 -8.63
N PRO A 121 22.55 2.34 -8.24
CA PRO A 121 22.42 1.75 -6.90
C PRO A 121 22.83 2.70 -5.77
N ASN A 122 23.65 3.71 -6.09
CA ASN A 122 24.09 4.74 -5.15
C ASN A 122 23.24 6.03 -5.24
N GLY A 123 22.24 6.04 -6.13
CA GLY A 123 21.34 7.17 -6.34
C GLY A 123 20.44 7.48 -5.14
N PRO A 124 19.46 8.38 -5.29
CA PRO A 124 18.57 8.73 -4.21
C PRO A 124 17.62 7.58 -3.81
N VAL A 125 17.07 7.66 -2.60
CA VAL A 125 16.18 6.65 -1.99
C VAL A 125 14.87 7.29 -1.50
N ALA A 126 13.87 6.47 -1.18
CA ALA A 126 12.59 6.93 -0.64
C ALA A 126 12.14 6.12 0.59
N LEU A 127 11.59 6.80 1.58
CA LEU A 127 11.15 6.19 2.85
C LEU A 127 9.70 5.73 2.76
N GLY A 128 9.45 4.42 2.75
CA GLY A 128 8.10 3.87 2.83
C GLY A 128 7.69 3.54 4.26
N ILE A 129 6.48 3.91 4.67
CA ILE A 129 5.85 3.53 5.93
C ILE A 129 4.53 2.83 5.62
N HIS A 130 4.31 1.63 6.16
CA HIS A 130 3.00 0.99 6.18
C HIS A 130 2.50 0.96 7.62
N ILE A 131 1.36 1.62 7.88
CA ILE A 131 0.72 1.62 9.19
C ILE A 131 -0.33 0.50 9.20
N GLY A 132 0.03 -0.62 9.81
CA GLY A 132 -0.87 -1.78 9.94
C GLY A 132 -1.53 -1.85 11.31
N PHE A 133 -2.59 -2.64 11.43
CA PHE A 133 -3.35 -2.78 12.67
C PHE A 133 -2.52 -3.33 13.85
N ARG A 134 -1.73 -4.38 13.61
CA ARG A 134 -0.86 -5.00 14.64
C ARG A 134 0.62 -4.62 14.50
N VAL A 135 1.08 -4.44 13.26
CA VAL A 135 2.48 -4.19 12.94
C VAL A 135 2.56 -3.09 11.90
N SER A 136 3.35 -2.07 12.19
CA SER A 136 3.78 -1.04 11.25
C SER A 136 5.17 -1.39 10.70
N THR A 137 5.39 -1.11 9.43
CA THR A 137 6.67 -1.39 8.76
C THR A 137 7.25 -0.10 8.22
N VAL A 138 8.55 0.13 8.46
CA VAL A 138 9.30 1.23 7.85
C VAL A 138 10.35 0.62 6.93
N THR A 139 10.43 1.12 5.71
CA THR A 139 11.25 0.58 4.63
C THR A 139 11.98 1.70 3.90
N MET A 140 13.18 1.42 3.43
CA MET A 140 13.88 2.27 2.48
C MET A 140 13.85 1.59 1.12
N HIS A 141 13.51 2.36 0.09
CA HIS A 141 13.45 1.89 -1.29
C HIS A 141 14.44 2.62 -2.16
N ASP A 142 15.11 1.90 -3.05
CA ASP A 142 15.79 2.54 -4.17
C ASP A 142 14.78 2.97 -5.25
N VAL A 143 15.27 3.66 -6.28
CA VAL A 143 14.45 4.11 -7.40
C VAL A 143 13.87 2.96 -8.24
N ALA A 144 14.47 1.76 -8.20
CA ALA A 144 13.91 0.59 -8.86
C ALA A 144 12.63 0.08 -8.15
N GLY A 145 12.45 0.44 -6.88
CA GLY A 145 11.37 -0.04 -6.01
C GLY A 145 11.80 -1.24 -5.17
N LYS A 146 13.11 -1.51 -5.08
CA LYS A 146 13.66 -2.56 -4.24
C LYS A 146 13.80 -2.05 -2.81
N VAL A 147 13.35 -2.87 -1.86
CA VAL A 147 13.59 -2.65 -0.44
C VAL A 147 15.07 -2.84 -0.14
N VAL A 148 15.77 -1.76 0.18
CA VAL A 148 17.20 -1.75 0.55
C VAL A 148 17.42 -1.75 2.06
N GLY A 149 16.35 -1.54 2.84
CA GLY A 149 16.33 -1.84 4.27
C GLY A 149 14.92 -1.79 4.83
N ALA A 150 14.69 -2.49 5.94
CA ALA A 150 13.38 -2.54 6.59
C ALA A 150 13.49 -2.74 8.11
N ILE A 151 12.52 -2.20 8.84
CA ILE A 151 12.25 -2.52 10.23
C ILE A 151 10.75 -2.71 10.43
N GLN A 152 10.39 -3.55 11.41
CA GLN A 152 9.01 -3.72 11.87
C GLN A 152 8.87 -3.19 13.29
N ILE A 153 7.72 -2.60 13.57
CA ILE A 153 7.40 -1.98 14.84
C ILE A 153 5.99 -2.46 15.22
N PRO A 154 5.78 -2.98 16.44
CA PRO A 154 4.43 -3.23 16.94
C PRO A 154 3.62 -1.95 16.88
N THR A 155 2.41 -2.00 16.29
CA THR A 155 1.49 -0.88 16.33
C THR A 155 0.87 -0.84 17.73
N PRO A 156 0.99 0.27 18.49
CA PRO A 156 0.40 0.34 19.83
C PRO A 156 -1.12 0.13 19.79
N GLU A 157 -1.63 -0.80 20.61
CA GLU A 157 -3.04 -1.24 20.59
C GLU A 157 -4.01 -0.28 21.29
N SER A 158 -3.50 0.57 22.18
CA SER A 158 -4.31 1.41 23.08
C SER A 158 -4.00 2.91 22.99
N GLY A 159 -3.36 3.35 21.90
CA GLY A 159 -2.87 4.72 21.78
C GLY A 159 -3.87 5.66 21.13
N GLU A 160 -4.08 6.82 21.75
CA GLU A 160 -4.52 8.02 21.02
C GLU A 160 -3.67 8.17 19.74
N PRO A 161 -4.22 8.64 18.61
CA PRO A 161 -3.48 8.72 17.34
C PRO A 161 -2.11 9.40 17.48
N GLY A 162 -2.00 10.40 18.36
CA GLY A 162 -0.74 11.09 18.66
C GLY A 162 0.37 10.18 19.20
N GLU A 163 0.04 9.21 20.06
CA GLU A 163 1.01 8.29 20.65
C GLU A 163 1.54 7.31 19.60
N VAL A 164 0.64 6.69 18.84
CA VAL A 164 0.99 5.79 17.74
C VAL A 164 1.89 6.50 16.74
N LEU A 165 1.52 7.72 16.33
CA LEU A 165 2.33 8.50 15.40
C LEU A 165 3.68 8.91 15.98
N SER A 166 3.76 9.22 17.27
CA SER A 166 5.02 9.52 17.94
C SER A 166 5.99 8.34 17.92
N VAL A 167 5.49 7.12 18.20
CA VAL A 167 6.29 5.88 18.14
C VAL A 167 6.77 5.59 16.73
N ILE A 168 5.89 5.69 15.74
CA ILE A 168 6.21 5.47 14.32
C ILE A 168 7.22 6.51 13.84
N ALA A 169 6.98 7.81 14.10
CA ALA A 169 7.87 8.88 13.67
C ALA A 169 9.25 8.78 14.33
N THR A 170 9.32 8.44 15.61
CA THR A 170 10.59 8.25 16.32
C THR A 170 11.39 7.10 15.73
N SER A 171 10.72 5.99 15.43
CA SER A 171 11.35 4.83 14.80
C SER A 171 11.77 5.12 13.36
N ALA A 172 10.95 5.85 12.60
CA ALA A 172 11.25 6.28 11.24
C ALA A 172 12.47 7.21 11.19
N ARG A 173 12.58 8.19 12.11
CA ARG A 173 13.79 9.04 12.23
C ARG A 173 15.05 8.24 12.55
N ARG A 174 14.97 7.33 13.52
CA ARG A 174 16.11 6.46 13.89
C ARG A 174 16.53 5.57 12.72
N PHE A 175 15.58 5.08 11.95
CA PHE A 175 15.85 4.30 10.75
C PHE A 175 16.46 5.17 9.65
N LEU A 176 15.93 6.37 9.42
CA LEU A 176 16.41 7.35 8.45
C LEU A 176 17.87 7.75 8.71
N ALA A 177 18.27 7.92 9.98
CA ALA A 177 19.64 8.25 10.37
C ALA A 177 20.70 7.21 9.93
N ARG A 178 20.29 5.97 9.58
CA ARG A 178 21.19 4.94 9.04
C ARG A 178 21.56 5.16 7.57
N TRP A 179 20.89 6.10 6.91
CA TRP A 179 21.05 6.42 5.50
C TRP A 179 21.76 7.77 5.31
N ASP A 180 22.60 8.15 6.28
CA ASP A 180 23.44 9.33 6.17
C ASP A 180 24.29 9.27 4.89
N GLY A 181 24.43 10.41 4.22
CA GLY A 181 25.08 10.50 2.90
C GLY A 181 24.25 10.04 1.70
N ARG A 182 23.01 9.57 1.88
CA ARG A 182 22.07 9.31 0.77
C ARG A 182 20.99 10.38 0.70
N THR A 183 20.69 10.87 -0.49
CA THR A 183 19.57 11.77 -0.72
C THR A 183 18.25 11.01 -0.59
N VAL A 184 17.40 11.41 0.36
CA VAL A 184 16.07 10.82 0.57
C VAL A 184 15.02 11.75 -0.05
N LEU A 185 14.35 11.30 -1.11
CA LEU A 185 13.47 12.14 -1.93
C LEU A 185 12.17 12.54 -1.22
N GLY A 186 11.78 11.75 -0.24
CA GLY A 186 10.54 11.93 0.50
C GLY A 186 10.13 10.67 1.23
N ALA A 187 8.95 10.71 1.82
CA ALA A 187 8.31 9.58 2.46
C ALA A 187 6.93 9.30 1.88
N GLY A 188 6.55 8.02 1.85
CA GLY A 188 5.22 7.56 1.51
C GLY A 188 4.62 6.77 2.66
N VAL A 189 3.32 6.92 2.89
CA VAL A 189 2.60 6.24 3.95
C VAL A 189 1.43 5.48 3.34
N ALA A 190 1.39 4.17 3.50
CA ALA A 190 0.24 3.33 3.19
C ALA A 190 -0.51 3.01 4.49
N ILE A 191 -1.82 3.26 4.54
CA ILE A 191 -2.63 3.02 5.75
C ILE A 191 -4.06 2.54 5.40
N GLY A 192 -4.64 1.77 6.31
CA GLY A 192 -6.08 1.48 6.35
C GLY A 192 -6.97 2.72 6.49
N GLY A 193 -8.28 2.51 6.33
CA GLY A 193 -9.27 3.55 6.51
C GLY A 193 -9.37 4.53 5.33
N ARG A 194 -10.21 5.55 5.50
CA ARG A 194 -10.45 6.59 4.50
C ARG A 194 -9.45 7.72 4.66
N VAL A 195 -8.67 7.97 3.61
CA VAL A 195 -7.67 9.04 3.54
C VAL A 195 -8.10 10.07 2.48
N ASP A 196 -7.99 11.36 2.80
CA ASP A 196 -8.21 12.46 1.84
C ASP A 196 -6.91 12.92 1.15
N ASP A 197 -7.03 13.77 0.13
CA ASP A 197 -5.90 14.30 -0.66
C ASP A 197 -4.89 15.13 0.17
N ARG A 198 -5.27 15.56 1.38
CA ARG A 198 -4.39 16.27 2.32
C ARG A 198 -3.68 15.32 3.27
N GLY A 199 -3.84 14.01 3.09
CA GLY A 199 -3.29 12.98 3.97
C GLY A 199 -3.95 12.97 5.35
N VAL A 200 -5.21 13.39 5.46
CA VAL A 200 -6.02 13.25 6.68
C VAL A 200 -6.73 11.90 6.64
N VAL A 201 -6.59 11.12 7.73
CA VAL A 201 -7.36 9.89 7.95
C VAL A 201 -8.72 10.31 8.51
N ALA A 202 -9.73 10.39 7.65
CA ALA A 202 -11.09 10.76 8.02
C ALA A 202 -11.68 9.76 9.02
N ASP A 203 -11.52 8.46 8.75
CA ASP A 203 -11.90 7.38 9.64
C ASP A 203 -11.02 6.15 9.43
N HIS A 204 -10.67 5.47 10.52
CA HIS A 204 -10.01 4.15 10.49
C HIS A 204 -10.63 3.26 11.58
N PRO A 205 -11.68 2.48 11.26
CA PRO A 205 -12.47 1.75 12.27
C PRO A 205 -11.64 0.87 13.19
N ARG A 206 -10.68 0.11 12.65
CA ARG A 206 -9.82 -0.78 13.45
C ARG A 206 -8.87 -0.05 14.40
N LEU A 207 -8.33 1.11 14.02
CA LEU A 207 -7.45 1.91 14.88
C LEU A 207 -8.25 2.90 15.74
N GLY A 208 -9.56 3.03 15.53
CA GLY A 208 -10.40 4.02 16.21
C GLY A 208 -10.08 5.47 15.83
N TRP A 209 -9.37 5.71 14.72
CA TRP A 209 -8.96 7.06 14.34
C TRP A 209 -10.08 7.80 13.63
N LYS A 210 -10.16 9.10 13.90
CA LYS A 210 -11.08 10.02 13.24
C LYS A 210 -10.42 11.38 13.05
N ASP A 211 -10.52 11.94 11.85
CA ASP A 211 -10.00 13.25 11.47
C ASP A 211 -8.52 13.48 11.88
N VAL A 212 -7.66 12.48 11.65
CA VAL A 212 -6.24 12.53 12.03
C VAL A 212 -5.41 13.10 10.90
N ALA A 213 -4.78 14.27 11.11
CA ALA A 213 -3.84 14.90 10.19
C ALA A 213 -2.50 14.14 10.09
N LEU A 214 -2.55 12.93 9.54
CA LEU A 214 -1.45 11.98 9.46
C LEU A 214 -0.26 12.53 8.66
N GLY A 215 -0.52 13.02 7.44
CA GLY A 215 0.52 13.54 6.55
C GLY A 215 1.29 14.69 7.18
N GLU A 216 0.58 15.68 7.74
CA GLU A 216 1.18 16.85 8.38
C GLU A 216 2.05 16.46 9.58
N ARG A 217 1.52 15.64 10.49
CA ARG A 217 2.22 15.20 11.70
C ARG A 217 3.48 14.41 11.38
N LEU A 218 3.41 13.48 10.42
CA LEU A 218 4.57 12.72 10.00
C LEU A 218 5.58 13.59 9.27
N SER A 219 5.15 14.45 8.35
CA SER A 219 6.03 15.36 7.61
C SER A 219 6.82 16.26 8.56
N GLY A 220 6.13 16.90 9.52
CA GLY A 220 6.78 17.73 10.54
C GLY A 220 7.71 16.94 11.46
N ALA A 221 7.37 15.68 11.79
CA ALA A 221 8.17 14.87 12.69
C ALA A 221 9.43 14.29 12.03
N ILE A 222 9.39 13.93 10.74
CA ILE A 222 10.53 13.32 10.02
C ILE A 222 11.30 14.30 9.14
N GLY A 223 10.74 15.50 8.88
CA GLY A 223 11.39 16.54 8.07
C GLY A 223 11.34 16.33 6.56
N LEU A 224 10.56 15.36 6.08
CA LEU A 224 10.45 15.01 4.66
C LEU A 224 9.07 15.39 4.10
N PRO A 225 8.97 15.63 2.78
CA PRO A 225 7.67 15.62 2.12
C PRO A 225 7.02 14.24 2.25
N VAL A 226 5.70 14.21 2.47
CA VAL A 226 4.93 12.99 2.72
C VAL A 226 3.80 12.84 1.71
N THR A 227 3.71 11.66 1.11
CA THR A 227 2.51 11.21 0.39
C THR A 227 1.78 10.20 1.26
N VAL A 228 0.45 10.31 1.38
CA VAL A 228 -0.37 9.33 2.13
C VAL A 228 -1.35 8.66 1.17
N ALA A 229 -1.31 7.33 1.11
CA ALA A 229 -2.16 6.53 0.25
C ALA A 229 -3.00 5.53 1.05
N PRO A 230 -4.26 5.29 0.65
CA PRO A 230 -5.01 4.12 1.08
C PRO A 230 -4.26 2.82 0.74
N HIS A 231 -4.22 1.87 1.68
CA HIS A 231 -3.29 0.75 1.56
C HIS A 231 -3.62 -0.23 0.42
N VAL A 232 -4.89 -0.52 0.14
CA VAL A 232 -5.24 -1.48 -0.93
C VAL A 232 -4.92 -0.88 -2.29
N GLU A 233 -5.21 0.40 -2.47
CA GLU A 233 -4.87 1.17 -3.65
C GLU A 233 -3.34 1.25 -3.84
N ALA A 234 -2.59 1.47 -2.76
CA ALA A 234 -1.13 1.44 -2.80
C ALA A 234 -0.57 0.05 -3.14
N MET A 235 -1.20 -1.04 -2.68
CA MET A 235 -0.85 -2.42 -3.07
C MET A 235 -1.13 -2.68 -4.55
N ALA A 236 -2.29 -2.24 -5.05
CA ALA A 236 -2.63 -2.31 -6.46
C ALA A 236 -1.68 -1.48 -7.34
N ALA A 237 -1.27 -0.30 -6.86
CA ALA A 237 -0.28 0.53 -7.54
C ALA A 237 1.11 -0.14 -7.58
N ALA A 238 1.52 -0.79 -6.49
CA ALA A 238 2.76 -1.56 -6.47
C ALA A 238 2.73 -2.70 -7.50
N GLU A 239 1.62 -3.45 -7.54
CA GLU A 239 1.39 -4.51 -8.52
C GLU A 239 1.42 -3.96 -9.95
N LEU A 240 0.79 -2.81 -10.19
CA LEU A 240 0.78 -2.14 -11.49
C LEU A 240 2.19 -1.74 -11.96
N HIS A 241 3.03 -1.25 -11.04
CA HIS A 241 4.39 -0.84 -11.38
C HIS A 241 5.35 -2.03 -11.56
N LEU A 242 5.17 -3.09 -10.78
CA LEU A 242 6.04 -4.27 -10.78
C LEU A 242 5.63 -5.35 -11.78
N SER A 243 4.41 -5.34 -12.30
CA SER A 243 3.94 -6.32 -13.28
C SER A 243 4.74 -6.21 -14.59
N GLU A 244 5.22 -7.36 -15.06
CA GLU A 244 5.86 -7.54 -16.37
C GLU A 244 4.82 -7.42 -17.50
N GLU A 245 3.59 -7.86 -17.24
CA GLU A 245 2.45 -7.87 -18.17
C GLU A 245 1.66 -6.55 -18.12
N TYR A 246 2.34 -5.40 -18.01
CA TYR A 246 1.63 -4.13 -18.01
C TYR A 246 0.99 -3.87 -19.37
N GLU A 247 -0.34 -3.97 -19.42
CA GLU A 247 -1.16 -3.52 -20.52
C GLU A 247 -1.72 -2.13 -20.19
N SER A 248 -1.32 -1.14 -20.99
CA SER A 248 -1.70 0.27 -20.75
C SER A 248 -3.19 0.54 -20.88
N GLN A 249 -3.95 -0.37 -21.50
CA GLN A 249 -5.38 -0.22 -21.79
C GLN A 249 -6.26 -1.24 -21.05
N GLY A 250 -5.70 -2.04 -20.14
CA GLY A 250 -6.46 -3.06 -19.42
C GLY A 250 -7.10 -2.55 -18.13
N SER A 251 -7.96 -3.40 -17.58
CA SER A 251 -8.59 -3.27 -16.27
C SER A 251 -8.13 -4.39 -15.34
N THR A 252 -7.91 -4.08 -14.07
CA THR A 252 -7.43 -5.06 -13.09
C THR A 252 -8.09 -4.79 -11.74
N LEU A 253 -8.73 -5.82 -11.19
CA LEU A 253 -9.25 -5.79 -9.83
C LEU A 253 -8.24 -6.46 -8.90
N TYR A 254 -7.72 -5.71 -7.94
CA TYR A 254 -6.91 -6.23 -6.85
C TYR A 254 -7.81 -6.54 -5.65
N PHE A 255 -7.95 -7.81 -5.30
CA PHE A 255 -8.72 -8.28 -4.15
C PHE A 255 -7.78 -8.63 -3.01
N TYR A 256 -7.83 -7.86 -1.92
CA TYR A 256 -6.95 -7.99 -0.77
C TYR A 256 -7.61 -8.75 0.38
N GLY A 257 -6.88 -9.70 0.98
CA GLY A 257 -7.28 -10.37 2.22
C GLY A 257 -6.10 -10.59 3.17
N ARG A 258 -6.25 -10.13 4.42
CA ARG A 258 -5.41 -10.52 5.58
C ARG A 258 -6.06 -10.15 6.92
N GLU A 259 -5.69 -9.00 7.49
CA GLU A 259 -6.27 -8.43 8.71
C GLU A 259 -7.41 -7.47 8.38
N THR A 260 -7.56 -7.13 7.10
CA THR A 260 -8.72 -6.45 6.52
C THR A 260 -9.03 -7.13 5.19
N VAL A 261 -10.22 -6.84 4.66
CA VAL A 261 -10.60 -7.23 3.30
C VAL A 261 -10.95 -5.98 2.52
N GLY A 262 -10.42 -5.86 1.31
CA GLY A 262 -10.62 -4.67 0.49
C GLY A 262 -10.36 -4.93 -0.98
N VAL A 263 -10.75 -3.98 -1.82
CA VAL A 263 -10.49 -4.05 -3.26
C VAL A 263 -9.99 -2.72 -3.79
N ALA A 264 -9.21 -2.78 -4.85
CA ALA A 264 -8.84 -1.61 -5.65
C ALA A 264 -8.96 -1.95 -7.13
N LEU A 265 -9.50 -1.02 -7.92
CA LEU A 265 -9.65 -1.16 -9.36
C LEU A 265 -8.60 -0.31 -10.05
N ALA A 266 -7.80 -0.90 -10.92
CA ALA A 266 -6.91 -0.17 -11.82
C ALA A 266 -7.52 -0.16 -13.23
N LEU A 267 -7.62 1.01 -13.84
CA LEU A 267 -8.14 1.23 -15.18
C LEU A 267 -7.11 2.03 -15.98
N HIS A 268 -6.74 1.54 -17.17
CA HIS A 268 -5.85 2.23 -18.11
C HIS A 268 -4.55 2.74 -17.44
N GLY A 269 -3.92 1.88 -16.62
CA GLY A 269 -2.69 2.23 -15.93
C GLY A 269 -2.83 3.21 -14.77
N ALA A 270 -4.03 3.42 -14.22
CA ALA A 270 -4.25 4.23 -13.02
C ALA A 270 -5.14 3.52 -12.01
N VAL A 271 -4.76 3.52 -10.73
CA VAL A 271 -5.62 3.04 -9.65
C VAL A 271 -6.74 4.04 -9.41
N HIS A 272 -7.98 3.58 -9.54
CA HIS A 272 -9.17 4.37 -9.26
C HIS A 272 -9.27 4.68 -7.77
N SER A 273 -9.23 5.97 -7.43
CA SER A 273 -9.38 6.48 -6.06
C SER A 273 -10.63 7.37 -5.98
N PRO A 274 -11.77 6.84 -5.47
CA PRO A 274 -13.00 7.61 -5.37
C PRO A 274 -12.87 8.79 -4.39
N LYS A 275 -13.54 9.92 -4.66
CA LYS A 275 -13.64 11.04 -3.69
C LYS A 275 -14.32 10.63 -2.37
N SER A 276 -15.19 9.63 -2.43
CA SER A 276 -15.83 8.99 -1.28
C SER A 276 -14.92 7.99 -0.56
N GLY A 277 -13.62 7.96 -0.87
CA GLY A 277 -12.63 7.10 -0.24
C GLY A 277 -12.56 5.68 -0.82
N PRO A 278 -11.73 4.80 -0.23
CA PRO A 278 -11.51 3.44 -0.70
C PRO A 278 -12.78 2.59 -0.72
N HIS A 279 -12.75 1.53 -1.53
CA HIS A 279 -13.81 0.55 -1.60
C HIS A 279 -13.94 -0.20 -0.27
N THR A 280 -15.17 -0.33 0.23
CA THR A 280 -15.45 -1.05 1.48
C THR A 280 -16.26 -2.31 1.20
N ILE A 281 -15.65 -3.48 1.35
CA ILE A 281 -16.33 -4.78 1.14
C ILE A 281 -16.38 -5.66 2.39
N GLY A 282 -15.74 -5.25 3.49
CA GLY A 282 -15.70 -6.04 4.72
C GLY A 282 -17.08 -6.31 5.35
N HIS A 283 -18.09 -5.48 5.04
CA HIS A 283 -19.46 -5.64 5.53
C HIS A 283 -20.34 -6.52 4.64
N LEU A 284 -19.84 -6.97 3.48
CA LEU A 284 -20.63 -7.80 2.56
C LEU A 284 -21.09 -9.09 3.26
N PRO A 285 -22.31 -9.57 2.95
CA PRO A 285 -22.88 -10.73 3.60
C PRO A 285 -22.11 -12.00 3.24
N THR A 286 -21.90 -12.86 4.23
CA THR A 286 -21.37 -14.22 4.02
C THR A 286 -22.48 -15.26 4.10
N ARG A 287 -22.31 -16.39 3.39
CA ARG A 287 -23.29 -17.48 3.35
C ARG A 287 -22.66 -18.79 3.83
N ASN A 288 -23.50 -19.60 4.48
CA ASN A 288 -23.17 -20.97 4.91
C ASN A 288 -21.85 -21.03 5.71
N VAL A 289 -21.65 -20.08 6.62
CA VAL A 289 -20.46 -20.04 7.48
C VAL A 289 -20.76 -20.80 8.78
N GLU A 290 -19.99 -21.85 9.05
CA GLU A 290 -20.19 -22.81 10.14
C GLU A 290 -19.08 -22.77 11.20
N LEU A 291 -17.80 -22.83 10.79
CA LEU A 291 -16.66 -22.85 11.71
C LEU A 291 -16.11 -21.45 11.96
N LEU A 292 -16.20 -20.56 10.96
CA LEU A 292 -15.82 -19.15 11.05
C LEU A 292 -16.96 -18.28 11.62
N ASP A 293 -16.67 -17.01 11.93
CA ASP A 293 -17.65 -16.04 12.46
C ASP A 293 -18.54 -16.61 13.60
N PRO A 294 -17.97 -17.07 14.73
CA PRO A 294 -18.74 -17.69 15.82
C PRO A 294 -19.77 -16.74 16.45
N LYS A 295 -19.63 -15.43 16.22
CA LYS A 295 -20.57 -14.39 16.67
C LYS A 295 -21.77 -14.22 15.73
N ARG A 296 -21.79 -14.92 14.59
CA ARG A 296 -22.84 -14.86 13.56
C ARG A 296 -23.17 -13.44 13.14
N THR A 297 -22.12 -12.65 12.92
CA THR A 297 -22.25 -11.27 12.42
C THR A 297 -22.73 -11.24 10.98
N GLY A 298 -22.46 -12.30 10.21
CA GLY A 298 -22.79 -12.41 8.79
C GLY A 298 -21.94 -11.49 7.91
N ARG A 299 -20.82 -10.96 8.39
CA ARG A 299 -19.97 -10.01 7.66
C ARG A 299 -18.68 -10.67 7.20
N LEU A 300 -18.25 -10.33 5.98
CA LEU A 300 -17.05 -10.89 5.35
C LEU A 300 -15.79 -10.75 6.23
N GLU A 301 -15.50 -9.55 6.73
CA GLU A 301 -14.27 -9.31 7.48
C GLU A 301 -14.24 -10.07 8.82
N ASP A 302 -15.40 -10.19 9.48
CA ASP A 302 -15.54 -10.95 10.73
C ASP A 302 -15.40 -12.46 10.54
N ALA A 303 -15.51 -12.96 9.30
CA ALA A 303 -15.30 -14.37 8.98
C ALA A 303 -13.86 -14.69 8.57
N VAL A 304 -13.20 -13.81 7.79
CA VAL A 304 -12.01 -14.23 7.02
C VAL A 304 -10.69 -13.58 7.43
N THR A 305 -10.68 -12.63 8.37
CA THR A 305 -9.42 -12.04 8.82
C THR A 305 -8.58 -12.98 9.65
N ASP A 306 -7.25 -12.81 9.64
CA ASP A 306 -6.33 -13.64 10.44
C ASP A 306 -6.74 -13.68 11.92
N THR A 307 -7.02 -12.52 12.52
CA THR A 307 -7.52 -12.43 13.89
C THR A 307 -8.81 -13.23 14.10
N ALA A 308 -9.81 -13.05 13.24
CA ALA A 308 -11.09 -13.75 13.36
C ALA A 308 -10.98 -15.27 13.18
N VAL A 309 -10.16 -15.72 12.24
CA VAL A 309 -9.92 -17.14 11.94
C VAL A 309 -9.18 -17.82 13.11
N VAL A 310 -8.20 -17.14 13.71
CA VAL A 310 -7.51 -17.65 14.92
C VAL A 310 -8.46 -17.74 16.10
N ASP A 311 -9.32 -16.75 16.31
CA ASP A 311 -10.31 -16.78 17.39
C ASP A 311 -11.35 -17.89 17.19
N ALA A 312 -11.80 -18.11 15.95
CA ALA A 312 -12.67 -19.23 15.60
C ALA A 312 -12.00 -20.58 15.89
N ALA A 313 -10.74 -20.76 15.46
CA ALA A 313 -9.96 -21.97 15.73
C ALA A 313 -9.79 -22.26 17.24
N ARG A 314 -9.56 -21.22 18.05
CA ARG A 314 -9.53 -21.34 19.52
C ARG A 314 -10.88 -21.74 20.09
N GLY A 315 -11.98 -21.22 19.53
CA GLY A 315 -13.34 -21.64 19.86
C GLY A 315 -13.57 -23.15 19.60
N GLN A 316 -12.91 -23.69 18.59
CA GLN A 316 -12.85 -25.13 18.29
C GLN A 316 -11.81 -25.90 19.14
N LYS A 317 -11.27 -25.28 20.19
CA LYS A 317 -10.28 -25.85 21.12
C LYS A 317 -8.95 -26.23 20.45
N LEU A 318 -8.62 -25.64 19.29
CA LEU A 318 -7.30 -25.85 18.67
C LEU A 318 -6.22 -25.04 19.40
N PRO A 319 -5.01 -25.60 19.62
CA PRO A 319 -3.93 -24.94 20.37
C PRO A 319 -3.16 -23.94 19.51
N VAL A 320 -3.84 -22.91 18.99
CA VAL A 320 -3.26 -21.91 18.07
C VAL A 320 -3.15 -20.53 18.71
N ARG A 321 -2.05 -19.82 18.43
CA ARG A 321 -1.85 -18.42 18.82
C ARG A 321 -1.86 -17.47 17.64
N THR A 322 -1.45 -17.97 16.48
CA THR A 322 -1.29 -17.21 15.24
C THR A 322 -1.88 -17.97 14.06
N ILE A 323 -2.09 -17.27 12.94
CA ILE A 323 -2.54 -17.92 11.70
C ILE A 323 -1.52 -18.95 11.20
N ALA A 324 -0.22 -18.71 11.44
CA ALA A 324 0.84 -19.65 11.10
C ALA A 324 0.76 -20.97 11.90
N ASP A 325 0.30 -20.92 13.16
CA ASP A 325 0.07 -22.13 13.95
C ASP A 325 -1.09 -22.96 13.37
N LEU A 326 -2.15 -22.29 12.91
CA LEU A 326 -3.28 -22.95 12.24
C LEU A 326 -2.83 -23.63 10.94
N HIS A 327 -2.05 -22.94 10.11
CA HIS A 327 -1.50 -23.51 8.87
C HIS A 327 -0.66 -24.76 9.18
N LYS A 328 0.24 -24.69 10.18
CA LYS A 328 1.05 -25.84 10.62
C LYS A 328 0.20 -27.02 11.09
N LEU A 329 -0.88 -26.78 11.83
CA LEU A 329 -1.78 -27.85 12.25
C LEU A 329 -2.51 -28.49 11.06
N ALA A 330 -2.95 -27.69 10.09
CA ALA A 330 -3.60 -28.20 8.88
C ALA A 330 -2.65 -29.04 8.03
N ASP A 331 -1.40 -28.59 7.86
CA ASP A 331 -0.33 -29.32 7.17
C ASP A 331 0.02 -30.62 7.91
N GLY A 332 -0.02 -30.58 9.24
CA GLY A 332 0.19 -31.72 10.14
C GLY A 332 -0.96 -32.73 10.20
N GLY A 333 -2.04 -32.56 9.43
CA GLY A 333 -3.12 -33.54 9.37
C GLY A 333 -4.32 -33.29 10.27
N ASN A 334 -4.38 -32.15 10.95
CA ASN A 334 -5.53 -31.84 11.79
C ASN A 334 -6.76 -31.48 10.93
N GLU A 335 -7.78 -32.34 10.97
CA GLU A 335 -8.98 -32.21 10.12
C GLU A 335 -9.79 -30.93 10.40
N THR A 336 -9.91 -30.52 11.66
CA THR A 336 -10.59 -29.26 12.00
C THR A 336 -9.84 -28.05 11.45
N ALA A 337 -8.50 -28.04 11.56
CA ALA A 337 -7.69 -26.96 11.01
C ALA A 337 -7.81 -26.90 9.47
N ARG A 338 -7.80 -28.06 8.79
CA ARG A 338 -8.03 -28.15 7.34
C ARG A 338 -9.42 -27.64 6.96
N ALA A 339 -10.46 -28.00 7.71
CA ALA A 339 -11.82 -27.52 7.47
C ALA A 339 -11.94 -26.00 7.63
N ILE A 340 -11.27 -25.40 8.62
CA ILE A 340 -11.21 -23.94 8.79
C ILE A 340 -10.51 -23.27 7.60
N VAL A 341 -9.38 -23.81 7.13
CA VAL A 341 -8.67 -23.28 5.94
C VAL A 341 -9.56 -23.41 4.70
N ALA A 342 -10.23 -24.55 4.53
CA ALA A 342 -11.13 -24.80 3.40
C ALA A 342 -12.32 -23.82 3.40
N GLU A 343 -12.96 -23.60 4.55
CA GLU A 343 -14.06 -22.65 4.68
C GLU A 343 -13.60 -21.22 4.43
N ARG A 344 -12.44 -20.81 4.95
CA ARG A 344 -11.86 -19.48 4.69
C ARG A 344 -11.64 -19.28 3.19
N GLY A 345 -11.06 -20.27 2.51
CA GLY A 345 -10.84 -20.24 1.07
C GLY A 345 -12.14 -20.15 0.28
N ARG A 346 -13.17 -20.90 0.69
CA ARG A 346 -14.50 -20.83 0.07
C ARG A 346 -15.11 -19.43 0.18
N VAL A 347 -15.16 -18.87 1.39
CA VAL A 347 -15.77 -17.55 1.64
C VAL A 347 -15.02 -16.43 0.88
N LEU A 348 -13.68 -16.47 0.86
CA LEU A 348 -12.87 -15.52 0.09
C LEU A 348 -13.09 -15.67 -1.42
N GLY A 349 -13.18 -16.90 -1.94
CA GLY A 349 -13.42 -17.16 -3.35
C GLY A 349 -14.80 -16.70 -3.82
N GLU A 350 -15.84 -16.92 -3.01
CA GLU A 350 -17.20 -16.41 -3.26
C GLU A 350 -17.22 -14.88 -3.30
N ALA A 351 -16.63 -14.22 -2.31
CA ALA A 351 -16.57 -12.77 -2.26
C ALA A 351 -15.78 -12.18 -3.44
N ALA A 352 -14.65 -12.78 -3.79
CA ALA A 352 -13.85 -12.35 -4.94
C ALA A 352 -14.61 -12.51 -6.26
N ALA A 353 -15.35 -13.61 -6.44
CA ALA A 353 -16.18 -13.83 -7.62
C ALA A 353 -17.29 -12.78 -7.76
N LEU A 354 -18.06 -12.55 -6.70
CA LEU A 354 -19.17 -11.58 -6.72
C LEU A 354 -18.67 -10.17 -7.06
N VAL A 355 -17.57 -9.73 -6.44
CA VAL A 355 -17.00 -8.41 -6.71
C VAL A 355 -16.43 -8.34 -8.13
N ALA A 356 -15.77 -9.39 -8.58
CA ALA A 356 -15.22 -9.44 -9.94
C ALA A 356 -16.32 -9.46 -11.01
N ASP A 357 -17.49 -10.06 -10.76
CA ASP A 357 -18.62 -10.01 -11.69
C ASP A 357 -19.29 -8.63 -11.74
N ILE A 358 -19.26 -7.88 -10.65
CA ILE A 358 -19.75 -6.48 -10.63
C ILE A 358 -18.85 -5.56 -11.46
N PHE A 359 -17.53 -5.67 -11.29
CA PHE A 359 -16.58 -4.79 -11.98
C PHE A 359 -16.18 -5.27 -13.37
N ASN A 360 -16.36 -6.57 -13.65
CA ASN A 360 -15.97 -7.26 -14.87
C ASN A 360 -14.55 -6.89 -15.39
N PRO A 361 -13.48 -7.11 -14.59
CA PRO A 361 -12.13 -6.73 -14.97
C PRO A 361 -11.52 -7.76 -15.94
N ASP A 362 -10.56 -7.31 -16.77
CA ASP A 362 -9.76 -8.20 -17.62
C ASP A 362 -8.92 -9.17 -16.76
N ARG A 363 -8.47 -8.71 -15.59
CA ARG A 363 -7.65 -9.48 -14.64
C ARG A 363 -8.12 -9.33 -13.21
N LEU A 364 -8.15 -10.44 -12.47
CA LEU A 364 -8.33 -10.49 -11.03
C LEU A 364 -7.03 -10.90 -10.36
N ILE A 365 -6.52 -10.05 -9.48
CA ILE A 365 -5.33 -10.33 -8.68
C ILE A 365 -5.74 -10.55 -7.24
N LEU A 366 -5.44 -11.74 -6.71
CA LEU A 366 -5.64 -12.10 -5.32
C LEU A 366 -4.39 -11.74 -4.52
N GLY A 367 -4.53 -10.73 -3.65
CA GLY A 367 -3.45 -10.12 -2.92
C GLY A 367 -3.57 -10.27 -1.41
N GLY A 368 -2.43 -10.26 -0.74
CA GLY A 368 -2.36 -10.39 0.72
C GLY A 368 -2.13 -11.80 1.21
N GLN A 369 -1.68 -11.87 2.45
CA GLN A 369 -1.21 -13.09 3.10
C GLN A 369 -2.26 -14.20 3.20
N ALA A 370 -3.56 -13.87 3.15
CA ALA A 370 -4.61 -14.88 3.09
C ALA A 370 -4.49 -15.80 1.86
N PHE A 371 -3.86 -15.33 0.78
CA PHE A 371 -3.64 -16.12 -0.44
C PHE A 371 -2.18 -16.58 -0.62
N THR A 372 -1.22 -15.87 -0.02
CA THR A 372 0.22 -16.11 -0.29
C THR A 372 0.94 -16.94 0.77
N ASP A 373 0.50 -16.91 2.03
CA ASP A 373 1.26 -17.52 3.13
C ASP A 373 1.00 -19.03 3.28
N HIS A 374 -0.13 -19.52 2.75
CA HIS A 374 -0.49 -20.95 2.79
C HIS A 374 -1.21 -21.37 1.52
N THR A 375 -0.50 -22.03 0.61
CA THR A 375 -1.00 -22.37 -0.72
C THR A 375 -2.15 -23.39 -0.71
N ALA A 376 -2.33 -24.15 0.38
CA ALA A 376 -3.42 -25.11 0.52
C ALA A 376 -4.82 -24.46 0.50
N ILE A 377 -4.91 -23.13 0.73
CA ILE A 377 -6.18 -22.41 0.60
C ILE A 377 -6.61 -22.23 -0.87
N LEU A 378 -5.66 -22.21 -1.82
CA LEU A 378 -5.90 -21.81 -3.21
C LEU A 378 -6.86 -22.72 -3.98
N PRO A 379 -6.82 -24.06 -3.84
CA PRO A 379 -7.82 -24.93 -4.45
C PRO A 379 -9.25 -24.60 -4.02
N HIS A 380 -9.47 -24.24 -2.75
CA HIS A 380 -10.78 -23.87 -2.23
C HIS A 380 -11.25 -22.51 -2.76
N VAL A 381 -10.35 -21.54 -2.81
CA VAL A 381 -10.62 -20.23 -3.44
C VAL A 381 -10.98 -20.42 -4.92
N SER A 382 -10.19 -21.21 -5.66
CA SER A 382 -10.42 -21.46 -7.09
C SER A 382 -11.75 -22.17 -7.34
N ALA A 383 -12.08 -23.19 -6.55
CA ALA A 383 -13.34 -23.93 -6.67
C ALA A 383 -14.54 -23.02 -6.40
N ALA A 384 -14.49 -22.24 -5.31
CA ALA A 384 -15.56 -21.31 -4.94
C ALA A 384 -15.73 -20.19 -5.97
N LEU A 385 -14.62 -19.65 -6.50
CA LEU A 385 -14.66 -18.63 -7.53
C LEU A 385 -15.34 -19.15 -8.80
N LYS A 386 -14.96 -20.35 -9.27
CA LYS A 386 -15.57 -21.00 -10.45
C LYS A 386 -17.05 -21.32 -10.25
N ALA A 387 -17.45 -21.73 -9.05
CA ALA A 387 -18.83 -22.08 -8.75
C ALA A 387 -19.74 -20.86 -8.60
N THR A 388 -19.19 -19.71 -8.23
CA THR A 388 -19.95 -18.48 -7.95
C THR A 388 -19.99 -17.53 -9.14
N SER A 389 -18.89 -17.44 -9.90
CA SER A 389 -18.75 -16.53 -11.04
C SER A 389 -19.68 -16.93 -12.17
N ALA A 390 -20.43 -15.96 -12.71
CA ALA A 390 -21.26 -16.16 -13.91
C ALA A 390 -20.41 -16.18 -15.19
N GLU A 391 -19.23 -15.53 -15.16
CA GLU A 391 -18.32 -15.45 -16.30
C GLU A 391 -17.22 -16.53 -16.21
N PRO A 392 -17.15 -17.48 -17.16
CA PRO A 392 -16.07 -18.45 -17.23
C PRO A 392 -14.80 -17.83 -17.84
N GLY A 393 -13.62 -18.31 -17.42
CA GLY A 393 -12.36 -18.01 -18.12
C GLY A 393 -11.66 -16.70 -17.76
N ARG A 394 -12.09 -15.98 -16.71
CA ARG A 394 -11.39 -14.79 -16.19
C ARG A 394 -9.93 -15.13 -15.82
N SER A 395 -8.99 -14.25 -16.21
CA SER A 395 -7.60 -14.36 -15.79
C SER A 395 -7.48 -14.06 -14.28
N VAL A 396 -7.16 -15.08 -13.49
CA VAL A 396 -6.99 -14.97 -12.04
C VAL A 396 -5.55 -15.31 -11.67
N ARG A 397 -4.89 -14.41 -10.94
CA ARG A 397 -3.51 -14.60 -10.47
C ARG A 397 -3.38 -14.29 -8.99
N VAL A 398 -2.49 -14.99 -8.30
CA VAL A 398 -2.06 -14.59 -6.95
C VAL A 398 -0.91 -13.58 -7.08
N SER A 399 -0.97 -12.48 -6.32
CA SER A 399 0.05 -11.43 -6.34
C SER A 399 1.44 -12.01 -6.01
N GLY A 400 2.46 -11.54 -6.74
CA GLY A 400 3.87 -11.91 -6.52
C GLY A 400 4.50 -11.23 -5.28
N ALA A 401 3.75 -10.36 -4.60
CA ALA A 401 4.21 -9.62 -3.44
C ALA A 401 4.60 -10.52 -2.26
N GLY A 402 3.86 -11.62 -2.07
CA GLY A 402 3.99 -12.50 -0.91
C GLY A 402 3.93 -11.73 0.42
N GLY A 403 4.76 -12.16 1.38
CA GLY A 403 4.90 -11.49 2.69
C GLY A 403 5.46 -10.06 2.64
N ARG A 404 5.83 -9.53 1.46
CA ARG A 404 6.36 -8.15 1.29
C ARG A 404 5.28 -7.16 0.85
N VAL A 405 4.02 -7.56 0.72
CA VAL A 405 2.93 -6.70 0.22
C VAL A 405 2.82 -5.36 0.96
N GLN A 406 3.00 -5.34 2.28
CA GLN A 406 3.00 -4.09 3.05
C GLN A 406 4.20 -3.18 2.72
N GLN A 407 5.37 -3.78 2.50
CA GLN A 407 6.58 -3.03 2.10
C GLN A 407 6.41 -2.44 0.70
N GLN A 408 5.82 -3.21 -0.22
CA GLN A 408 5.54 -2.77 -1.58
C GLN A 408 4.49 -1.65 -1.62
N ALA A 409 3.43 -1.73 -0.82
CA ALA A 409 2.44 -0.66 -0.68
C ALA A 409 3.10 0.64 -0.17
N ALA A 410 3.93 0.53 0.86
CA ALA A 410 4.71 1.66 1.38
C ALA A 410 5.65 2.25 0.32
N GLY A 411 6.30 1.39 -0.48
CA GLY A 411 7.17 1.78 -1.58
C GLY A 411 6.41 2.49 -2.70
N ALA A 412 5.24 1.99 -3.09
CA ALA A 412 4.39 2.64 -4.09
C ALA A 412 4.00 4.05 -3.70
N ALA A 413 3.58 4.26 -2.43
CA ALA A 413 3.31 5.60 -1.92
C ALA A 413 4.56 6.49 -1.90
N ALA A 414 5.72 5.94 -1.55
CA ALA A 414 6.97 6.71 -1.40
C ALA A 414 7.59 7.10 -2.74
N LEU A 415 7.43 6.26 -3.76
CA LEU A 415 7.99 6.43 -5.09
C LEU A 415 6.99 7.02 -6.09
N ASP A 416 5.73 7.21 -5.72
CA ASP A 416 4.66 7.75 -6.58
C ASP A 416 5.09 9.04 -7.30
N GLY A 417 5.67 9.99 -6.55
CA GLY A 417 6.18 11.24 -7.11
C GLY A 417 7.33 11.04 -8.10
N VAL A 418 8.21 10.07 -7.83
CA VAL A 418 9.36 9.73 -8.70
C VAL A 418 8.89 9.01 -9.96
N TYR A 419 7.91 8.13 -9.85
CA TYR A 419 7.35 7.39 -10.99
C TYR A 419 6.43 8.25 -11.84
N THR A 420 5.89 9.32 -11.26
CA THR A 420 5.10 10.31 -12.00
C THR A 420 5.98 11.33 -12.71
N ASP A 421 6.92 11.94 -11.97
CA ASP A 421 7.75 13.06 -12.41
C ASP A 421 9.14 12.98 -11.75
N PRO A 422 10.04 12.14 -12.30
CA PRO A 422 11.31 11.83 -11.64
C PRO A 422 12.19 13.05 -11.46
N LEU A 423 12.28 13.92 -12.48
CA LEU A 423 13.08 15.14 -12.41
C LEU A 423 12.49 16.14 -11.42
N GLY A 424 11.17 16.31 -11.43
CA GLY A 424 10.49 17.16 -10.44
C GLY A 424 10.63 16.64 -9.00
N ALA A 425 10.66 15.32 -8.80
CA ALA A 425 10.85 14.72 -7.49
C ALA A 425 12.24 14.99 -6.92
N VAL A 426 13.29 14.90 -7.74
CA VAL A 426 14.66 15.24 -7.34
C VAL A 426 14.78 16.73 -7.01
N SER A 427 14.26 17.62 -7.87
CA SER A 427 14.30 19.06 -7.63
C SER A 427 13.57 19.49 -6.34
N ARG A 428 12.48 18.81 -5.96
CA ARG A 428 11.77 19.09 -4.70
C ARG A 428 12.51 18.63 -3.45
N ALA A 429 13.37 17.62 -3.57
CA ALA A 429 14.14 17.08 -2.47
C ALA A 429 15.42 17.88 -2.21
N THR A 430 15.98 18.51 -3.25
CA THR A 430 17.19 19.33 -3.17
C THR A 430 16.92 20.83 -2.93
N ALA A 431 15.65 21.25 -3.00
CA ALA A 431 15.16 22.58 -2.63
C ALA A 431 14.73 22.62 -1.15
#